data_AF-A0A0D3A0K9-F1
#
_entry.id   AF-A0A0D3A0K9-F1
#
_cell.length_a   1.000
_cell.length_b   1.000
_cell.length_c   1.000
_cell.angle_alpha   90.00
_cell.angle_beta   90.00
_cell.angle_gamma   90.00
#
_symmetry.space_group_name_H-M   'P 1'
#
loop_
_entity.id
_entity.type
_entity.pdbx_description
1 polymer ?
#
loop_
_entity_poly.entity_id
_entity_poly.type
_entity_poly.pdbx_seq_one_letter_code
_entity_poly.pdbx_strand_id
1 'polypeptide(L)'
;MPVSHIWSQKSSLAAEQAAAGSFDTAMRLLNRQLGIRNFAPLKSMFIDLFSGSHSYLRAFSSSPVVPLAIERGWSESNSPNVRGPPALVYDFSQQEEKLKSGYKATTSGK
;
A
#
# COMPACT_ATOMS: atom_id res chain seq x y z
N MET A 1 -16.12 11.44 -5.89
CA MET A 1 -15.20 11.29 -4.73
C MET A 1 -13.88 10.73 -5.22
N PRO A 2 -12.71 11.22 -4.76
CA PRO A 2 -11.42 10.61 -5.07
C PRO A 2 -11.37 9.14 -4.62
N VAL A 3 -10.77 8.27 -5.41
CA VAL A 3 -10.70 6.82 -5.11
C VAL A 3 -9.97 6.55 -3.80
N SER A 4 -8.94 7.34 -3.48
CA SER A 4 -8.23 7.30 -2.20
C SER A 4 -9.16 7.50 -0.99
N HIS A 5 -10.15 8.37 -1.10
CA HIS A 5 -11.14 8.58 -0.03
C HIS A 5 -12.07 7.36 0.09
N ILE A 6 -12.47 6.76 -1.03
CA ILE A 6 -13.28 5.53 -1.03
C ILE A 6 -12.54 4.38 -0.35
N TRP A 7 -11.24 4.22 -0.64
CA TRP A 7 -10.40 3.23 0.04
C TRP A 7 -10.28 3.48 1.53
N SER A 8 -10.05 4.74 1.94
CA SER A 8 -9.94 5.08 3.36
C SER A 8 -11.24 4.85 4.13
N GLN A 9 -12.41 5.01 3.50
CA GLN A 9 -13.71 4.73 4.13
C GLN A 9 -14.03 3.24 4.21
N LYS A 10 -13.67 2.46 3.20
CA LYS A 10 -14.01 1.03 3.12
C LYS A 10 -13.01 0.12 3.83
N SER A 11 -11.77 0.57 3.99
CA SER A 11 -10.71 -0.28 4.52
C SER A 11 -10.55 -0.15 6.04
N SER A 12 -10.35 -1.28 6.71
CA SER A 12 -9.94 -1.34 8.13
C SER A 12 -8.48 -1.79 8.29
N LEU A 13 -7.75 -1.99 7.19
CA LEU A 13 -6.37 -2.49 7.18
C LEU A 13 -5.37 -1.32 7.12
N ALA A 14 -4.37 -1.32 8.00
CA ALA A 14 -3.39 -0.25 8.06
C ALA A 14 -2.59 -0.09 6.75
N ALA A 15 -2.25 -1.19 6.08
CA ALA A 15 -1.54 -1.16 4.80
C ALA A 15 -2.35 -0.47 3.69
N GLU A 16 -3.66 -0.73 3.64
CA GLU A 16 -4.56 -0.11 2.67
C GLU A 16 -4.83 1.37 3.00
N GLN A 17 -4.89 1.73 4.30
CA GLN A 17 -4.96 3.13 4.73
C GLN A 17 -3.69 3.90 4.32
N ALA A 18 -2.50 3.28 4.47
CA ALA A 18 -1.25 3.86 4.00
C ALA A 18 -1.23 3.97 2.46
N ALA A 19 -1.67 2.93 1.76
CA ALA A 19 -1.81 2.95 0.30
C ALA A 19 -2.82 4.00 -0.20
N ALA A 20 -3.82 4.36 0.61
CA ALA A 20 -4.75 5.45 0.32
C ALA A 20 -4.20 6.86 0.66
N GLY A 21 -3.01 6.94 1.26
CA GLY A 21 -2.40 8.20 1.72
C GLY A 21 -2.87 8.67 3.10
N SER A 22 -3.70 7.90 3.80
CA SER A 22 -4.21 8.19 5.16
C SER A 22 -3.23 7.67 6.22
N PHE A 23 -2.02 8.23 6.26
CA PHE A 23 -0.94 7.74 7.12
C PHE A 23 -1.26 7.85 8.61
N ASP A 24 -1.89 8.93 9.06
CA ASP A 24 -2.31 9.08 10.47
C ASP A 24 -3.25 7.97 10.91
N THR A 25 -4.20 7.60 10.06
CA THR A 25 -5.16 6.52 10.34
C THR A 25 -4.45 5.18 10.36
N ALA A 26 -3.54 4.93 9.41
CA ALA A 26 -2.71 3.72 9.39
C ALA A 26 -1.86 3.58 10.67
N MET A 27 -1.20 4.65 11.10
CA MET A 27 -0.38 4.67 12.32
C MET A 27 -1.24 4.44 13.57
N ARG A 28 -2.41 5.07 13.67
CA ARG A 28 -3.34 4.86 14.78
C ARG A 28 -3.82 3.41 14.85
N LEU A 29 -4.12 2.80 13.70
CA LEU A 29 -4.51 1.39 13.63
C LEU A 29 -3.38 0.47 14.11
N LEU A 30 -2.15 0.66 13.62
CA LEU A 30 -0.99 -0.13 14.03
C LEU A 30 -0.64 0.05 15.51
N ASN A 31 -0.76 1.28 16.02
CA ASN A 31 -0.57 1.56 17.44
C ASN A 31 -1.61 0.80 18.29
N ARG A 32 -2.89 0.85 17.89
CA ARG A 32 -3.98 0.15 18.61
C ARG A 32 -3.88 -1.37 18.52
N GLN A 33 -3.51 -1.91 17.36
CA GLN A 33 -3.51 -3.36 17.09
C GLN A 33 -2.24 -4.05 17.57
N LEU A 34 -1.07 -3.41 17.41
CA LEU A 34 0.24 -4.02 17.63
C LEU A 34 1.11 -3.25 18.63
N GLY A 35 0.61 -2.14 19.19
CA GLY A 35 1.36 -1.34 20.17
C GLY A 35 2.53 -0.54 19.58
N ILE A 36 2.63 -0.42 18.25
CA ILE A 36 3.75 0.25 17.59
C ILE A 36 3.73 1.75 17.93
N ARG A 37 4.84 2.25 18.49
CA ARG A 37 5.02 3.67 18.83
C ARG A 37 6.08 4.35 17.95
N ASN A 38 7.13 3.63 17.59
CA ASN A 38 8.18 4.14 16.71
C ASN A 38 7.89 3.72 15.26
N PHE A 39 7.47 4.68 14.44
CA PHE A 39 7.16 4.46 13.02
C PHE A 39 8.33 4.78 12.09
N ALA A 40 9.48 5.23 12.61
CA ALA A 40 10.64 5.56 11.77
C ALA A 40 11.09 4.38 10.88
N PRO A 41 11.15 3.12 11.35
CA PRO A 41 11.51 1.98 10.50
C PRO A 41 10.45 1.63 9.44
N LEU A 42 9.20 2.03 9.65
CA LEU A 42 8.07 1.72 8.76
C LEU A 42 7.89 2.78 7.65
N LYS A 43 8.61 3.90 7.72
CA LYS A 43 8.45 5.04 6.80
C LYS A 43 8.63 4.65 5.34
N SER A 44 9.67 3.88 5.01
CA SER A 44 9.91 3.42 3.64
C SER A 44 8.74 2.58 3.15
N MET A 45 8.27 1.64 3.98
CA MET A 45 7.14 0.79 3.61
C MET A 45 5.84 1.56 3.37
N PHE A 46 5.60 2.62 4.14
CA PHE A 46 4.43 3.49 3.94
C PHE A 46 4.49 4.24 2.61
N ILE A 47 5.68 4.74 2.25
CA ILE A 47 5.91 5.43 0.98
C ILE A 47 5.78 4.46 -0.20
N ASP A 48 6.34 3.26 -0.08
CA ASP A 48 6.25 2.21 -1.11
C ASP A 48 4.79 1.81 -1.35
N LEU A 49 4.01 1.63 -0.28
CA LEU A 49 2.58 1.32 -0.37
C LEU A 49 1.79 2.43 -1.07
N PHE A 50 2.04 3.70 -0.72
CA PHE A 50 1.38 4.84 -1.36
C PHE A 50 1.75 4.96 -2.84
N SER A 51 3.04 4.80 -3.15
CA SER A 51 3.55 4.95 -4.52
C SER A 51 3.15 3.77 -5.42
N GLY A 52 3.00 2.58 -4.86
CA GLY A 52 2.58 1.39 -5.61
C GLY A 52 1.09 1.36 -5.95
N SER A 53 0.25 2.05 -5.18
CA SER A 53 -1.19 2.14 -5.43
C SER A 53 -1.59 3.34 -6.30
N HIS A 54 -0.70 4.31 -6.51
CA HIS A 54 -0.96 5.52 -7.28
C HIS A 54 -0.08 5.56 -8.54
N SER A 55 -0.72 5.71 -9.68
CA SER A 55 -0.08 6.01 -10.95
C SER A 55 -0.54 7.36 -11.46
N TYR A 56 0.16 7.89 -12.46
CA TYR A 56 -0.01 9.24 -12.95
C TYR A 56 0.09 9.24 -14.47
N LEU A 57 -0.98 9.65 -15.16
CA LEU A 57 -1.05 9.68 -16.62
C LEU A 57 -1.04 11.12 -17.11
N ARG A 58 -0.10 11.44 -17.99
CA ARG A 58 -0.04 12.73 -18.67
C ARG A 58 -0.72 12.63 -20.02
N ALA A 59 -1.91 13.23 -20.15
CA ALA A 59 -2.66 13.22 -21.40
C ALA A 59 -2.05 14.18 -22.44
N PHE A 60 -1.65 15.38 -22.03
CA PHE A 60 -1.06 16.41 -22.89
C PHE A 60 0.15 17.06 -22.22
N SER A 61 1.08 17.58 -23.02
CA SER A 61 2.33 18.20 -22.53
C SER A 61 2.10 19.45 -21.66
N SER A 62 1.04 20.21 -21.93
CA SER A 62 0.67 21.44 -21.20
C SER A 62 -0.38 21.23 -20.11
N SER A 63 -0.93 20.02 -19.98
CA SER A 63 -2.02 19.72 -19.03
C SER A 63 -1.46 19.12 -17.73
N PRO A 64 -2.08 19.40 -16.56
CA PRO A 64 -1.75 18.71 -15.32
C PRO A 64 -1.91 17.19 -15.46
N VAL A 65 -1.12 16.48 -14.65
CA VAL A 65 -1.09 15.02 -14.67
C VAL A 65 -2.34 14.45 -13.99
N VAL A 66 -2.95 13.45 -14.60
CA VAL A 66 -4.16 12.80 -14.10
C VAL A 66 -3.76 11.68 -13.14
N PRO A 67 -4.17 11.73 -11.86
CA PRO A 67 -3.92 10.65 -10.92
C PRO A 67 -4.81 9.44 -11.24
N LEU A 68 -4.20 8.26 -11.22
CA LEU A 68 -4.84 6.97 -11.44
C LEU A 68 -4.63 6.09 -10.21
N ALA A 69 -5.71 5.53 -9.70
CA ALA A 69 -5.68 4.57 -8.60
C ALA A 69 -5.56 3.15 -9.16
N ILE A 70 -4.55 2.40 -8.70
CA ILE A 70 -4.36 0.99 -9.03
C ILE A 70 -5.07 0.14 -7.96
N GLU A 71 -6.05 -0.63 -8.40
CA GLU A 71 -6.85 -1.51 -7.56
C GLU A 71 -6.36 -2.96 -7.67
N ARG A 72 -6.40 -3.68 -6.54
CA ARG A 72 -6.05 -5.10 -6.49
C ARG A 72 -7.17 -5.92 -7.16
N GLY A 73 -6.78 -6.88 -8.00
CA GLY A 73 -7.74 -7.75 -8.68
C GLY A 73 -8.57 -7.02 -9.74
N TRP A 74 -8.03 -5.96 -10.34
CA TRP A 74 -8.64 -5.31 -11.49
C TRP A 74 -8.78 -6.32 -12.65
N SER A 75 -9.96 -6.33 -13.26
CA SER A 75 -10.26 -7.07 -14.49
C SER A 75 -11.16 -6.20 -15.39
N GLU A 76 -11.13 -6.46 -16.70
CA GLU A 76 -11.97 -5.72 -17.66
C GLU A 76 -13.48 -5.92 -17.42
N SER A 77 -13.86 -7.02 -16.78
CA SER A 77 -15.26 -7.34 -16.46
C SER A 77 -15.77 -6.68 -15.19
N ASN A 78 -14.92 -6.02 -14.40
CA ASN A 78 -15.33 -5.35 -13.18
C ASN A 78 -16.23 -4.15 -13.50
N SER A 79 -17.39 -4.08 -12.86
CA SER A 79 -18.29 -2.94 -13.03
C SER A 79 -17.61 -1.65 -12.53
N PRO A 80 -17.71 -0.52 -13.26
CA PRO A 80 -17.05 0.74 -12.89
C PRO A 80 -17.41 1.28 -11.49
N ASN A 81 -18.56 0.84 -10.97
CA ASN A 81 -19.11 1.24 -9.67
C ASN A 81 -18.61 0.38 -8.50
N VAL A 82 -18.07 -0.82 -8.78
CA VAL A 82 -17.51 -1.70 -7.75
C VAL A 82 -16.00 -1.50 -7.73
N ARG A 83 -15.58 -0.61 -6.84
CA ARG A 83 -14.17 -0.29 -6.60
C ARG A 83 -13.55 -1.29 -5.65
N GLY A 84 -12.44 -1.90 -6.08
CA GLY A 84 -11.64 -2.82 -5.30
C GLY A 84 -10.71 -2.12 -4.30
N PRO A 85 -10.08 -2.87 -3.38
CA PRO A 85 -9.08 -2.32 -2.48
C PRO A 85 -7.81 -1.91 -3.23
N PRO A 86 -6.94 -1.07 -2.65
CA PRO A 86 -5.71 -0.65 -3.31
C PRO A 86 -4.78 -1.85 -3.57
N ALA A 87 -4.02 -1.75 -4.66
CA ALA A 87 -2.91 -2.66 -4.94
C ALA A 87 -1.85 -2.52 -3.83
N LEU A 88 -1.33 -3.65 -3.35
CA LEU A 88 -0.31 -3.71 -2.32
C LEU A 88 0.98 -4.25 -2.94
N VAL A 89 2.09 -3.59 -2.66
CA VAL A 89 3.42 -3.96 -3.17
C VAL A 89 4.00 -5.17 -2.45
N TYR A 90 3.54 -5.41 -1.22
CA TYR A 90 4.02 -6.49 -0.37
C TYR A 90 3.09 -7.69 -0.41
N ASP A 91 3.69 -8.86 -0.57
CA ASP A 91 2.99 -10.14 -0.52
C ASP A 91 3.67 -11.08 0.49
N PHE A 92 2.93 -12.08 0.94
CA PHE A 92 3.40 -13.06 1.90
C PHE A 92 4.58 -13.88 1.36
N SER A 93 4.58 -14.23 0.07
CA SER A 93 5.67 -14.97 -0.57
C SER A 93 7.03 -14.25 -0.46
N GLN A 94 7.03 -12.91 -0.51
CA GLN A 94 8.26 -12.12 -0.32
C GLN A 94 8.81 -12.24 1.11
N GLN A 95 7.94 -12.44 2.11
CA GLN A 95 8.38 -12.63 3.49
C GLN A 95 8.99 -14.01 3.71
N GLU A 96 8.51 -15.03 3.00
CA GLU A 96 9.11 -16.37 3.02
C GLU A 96 10.53 -16.34 2.45
N GLU A 97 10.75 -15.60 1.35
CA GLU A 97 12.08 -15.42 0.79
C GLU A 97 13.02 -14.69 1.76
N LYS A 98 12.55 -13.62 2.41
CA LYS A 98 13.29 -12.93 3.48
C LYS A 98 13.63 -13.88 4.62
N LEU A 99 12.70 -14.73 5.04
CA LEU A 99 12.95 -15.73 6.08
C LEU A 99 14.07 -16.71 5.67
N LYS A 100 14.02 -17.24 4.45
CA LYS A 100 15.08 -18.12 3.90
C LYS A 100 16.44 -17.41 3.88
N SER A 101 16.45 -16.14 3.49
CA SER A 101 17.68 -15.34 3.50
C SER A 101 18.23 -15.13 4.92
N GLY A 102 17.35 -14.93 5.90
CA GLY A 102 17.70 -14.85 7.32
C GLY A 102 18.33 -16.14 7.83
N TYR A 103 17.74 -17.30 7.54
CA TYR A 103 18.34 -18.59 7.92
C TYR A 103 19.74 -18.77 7.32
N LYS A 104 19.93 -18.40 6.06
CA LYS A 104 21.24 -18.46 5.41
C LYS A 104 22.26 -17.56 6.09
N ALA A 105 21.86 -16.33 6.46
CA ALA A 105 22.73 -15.39 7.17
C ALA A 105 23.18 -15.97 8.51
N THR A 106 22.24 -16.47 9.32
CA THR A 106 22.50 -17.11 10.62
C THR A 106 23.47 -18.28 10.48
N THR A 107 23.24 -19.19 9.52
CA THR A 107 24.13 -20.34 9.29
C THR A 107 25.52 -19.92 8.81
N SER A 108 25.63 -18.79 8.09
CA SER A 108 26.90 -18.23 7.64
C SER A 108 27.63 -17.38 8.69
N GLY A 109 27.05 -17.19 9.88
CA GLY A 109 27.62 -16.38 10.96
C GLY A 109 27.60 -14.87 10.69
N LYS A 110 26.64 -14.39 9.90
CA LYS A 110 26.45 -12.97 9.55
C LYS A 110 25.22 -12.38 10.21
#